data_AF-A0A964GL19-F1
#
_entry.id   AF-A0A964GL19-F1
#
_cell.length_a   1.000
_cell.length_b   1.000
_cell.length_c   1.000
_cell.angle_alpha   90.00
_cell.angle_beta   90.00
_cell.angle_gamma   90.00
#
_symmetry.space_group_name_H-M   'P 1'
#
loop_
_entity.id
_entity.type
_entity.pdbx_description
1 polymer ?
#
loop_
_entity_poly.entity_id
_entity_poly.type
_entity_poly.pdbx_seq_one_letter_code
_entity_poly.pdbx_strand_id
1 'polypeptide(L)' 'MQPPPHTEDRIDLEGFAEEDIAAIETVAAERGISFDEAVKQLLLEDIKKRREKAKKGVLARLFGFPRVNKR' A
#
# COMPACT_ATOMS: atom_id res chain seq x y z
N MET A 1 1.57 36.82 -6.93
CA MET A 1 2.43 35.67 -6.58
C MET A 1 1.83 34.46 -7.25
N GLN A 2 2.55 33.84 -8.19
CA GLN A 2 2.11 32.62 -8.86
C GLN A 2 2.35 31.44 -7.90
N PRO A 3 1.38 30.53 -7.70
CA PRO A 3 1.64 29.33 -6.90
C PRO A 3 2.81 28.56 -7.55
N PRO A 4 3.68 27.92 -6.75
CA PRO A 4 4.72 27.07 -7.32
C PRO A 4 4.07 26.05 -8.25
N PRO A 5 4.66 25.75 -9.42
CA PRO A 5 4.12 24.74 -10.32
C PRO A 5 3.94 23.46 -9.50
N HIS A 6 2.74 22.90 -9.54
CA HIS A 6 2.54 21.54 -9.05
C HIS A 6 3.43 20.64 -9.91
N THR A 7 4.62 20.30 -9.41
CA THR A 7 5.33 19.15 -9.92
C THR A 7 4.39 17.99 -9.63
N GLU A 8 3.73 17.47 -10.67
CA GLU A 8 3.13 16.15 -10.57
C GLU A 8 4.28 15.21 -10.24
N ASP A 9 4.40 14.84 -8.96
CA ASP A 9 5.39 13.87 -8.49
C ASP A 9 5.04 12.52 -9.14
N ARG A 10 5.52 12.34 -10.37
CA ARG A 10 5.43 11.10 -11.13
C ARG A 10 6.27 10.05 -10.45
N ILE A 11 5.81 8.82 -10.49
CA ILE A 11 6.52 7.71 -9.90
C ILE A 11 7.70 7.36 -10.80
N ASP A 12 8.91 7.40 -10.24
CA ASP A 12 10.09 6.87 -10.89
C ASP A 12 10.01 5.35 -10.89
N LEU A 13 10.20 4.76 -12.07
CA LEU A 13 10.14 3.31 -12.30
C LEU A 13 11.52 2.66 -12.20
N GLU A 14 12.59 3.43 -11.95
CA GLU A 14 13.93 2.89 -11.77
C GLU A 14 13.93 1.80 -10.67
N GLY A 15 14.29 0.57 -11.05
CA GLY A 15 14.36 -0.58 -10.16
C GLY A 15 13.06 -1.39 -10.01
N PHE A 16 11.98 -1.05 -10.72
CA PHE A 16 10.80 -1.91 -10.82
C PHE A 16 11.05 -3.06 -11.80
N ALA A 17 10.57 -4.26 -11.46
CA ALA A 17 10.54 -5.36 -12.41
C ALA A 17 9.45 -5.11 -13.48
N GLU A 18 9.66 -5.59 -14.70
CA GLU A 18 8.68 -5.42 -15.79
C GLU A 18 7.33 -6.08 -15.43
N GLU A 19 7.37 -7.21 -14.72
CA GLU A 19 6.17 -7.90 -14.26
C GLU A 19 5.38 -7.07 -13.23
N ASP A 20 6.07 -6.32 -12.37
CA ASP A 20 5.44 -5.45 -11.37
C ASP A 20 4.77 -4.25 -12.05
N ILE A 21 5.43 -3.66 -13.05
CA ILE A 21 4.86 -2.57 -13.85
C ILE A 21 3.58 -3.06 -14.56
N ALA A 22 3.65 -4.21 -15.25
CA ALA A 22 2.50 -4.78 -15.96
C ALA A 22 1.32 -5.11 -15.03
N ALA A 23 1.60 -5.60 -13.82
CA ALA A 23 0.57 -5.86 -12.81
C ALA A 23 -0.13 -4.57 -12.36
N ILE A 24 0.62 -3.48 -12.15
CA ILE A 24 0.07 -2.18 -11.76
C ILE A 24 -0.72 -1.56 -12.91
N GLU A 25 -0.23 -1.65 -14.15
CA GLU A 25 -0.95 -1.21 -15.35
C GLU A 25 -2.29 -1.94 -15.51
N THR A 26 -2.32 -3.25 -15.24
CA THR A 26 -3.56 -4.04 -15.26
C THR A 26 -4.56 -3.50 -14.25
N VAL A 27 -4.13 -3.24 -13.02
CA VAL A 27 -4.98 -2.65 -11.97
C VAL A 27 -5.48 -1.26 -12.38
N ALA A 28 -4.63 -0.44 -12.97
CA ALA A 28 -4.99 0.89 -13.45
C ALA A 28 -6.07 0.81 -14.54
N ALA A 29 -5.91 -0.09 -15.50
CA ALA A 29 -6.86 -0.33 -16.59
C ALA A 29 -8.20 -0.87 -16.08
N GLU A 30 -8.20 -1.86 -15.18
CA GLU A 30 -9.40 -2.43 -14.59
C GLU A 30 -10.22 -1.39 -13.81
N ARG A 31 -9.54 -0.45 -13.14
CA ARG A 31 -10.17 0.59 -12.33
C ARG A 31 -10.46 1.87 -13.11
N GLY A 32 -9.98 2.00 -14.35
CA GLY A 32 -10.12 3.21 -15.17
C GLY A 32 -9.40 4.43 -14.58
N ILE A 33 -8.23 4.22 -13.95
CA ILE A 33 -7.43 5.27 -13.29
C ILE A 33 -6.02 5.34 -13.88
N SER A 34 -5.24 6.36 -13.53
CA SER A 34 -3.83 6.45 -13.94
C SER A 34 -2.95 5.45 -13.18
N PHE A 35 -1.81 5.11 -13.76
CA PHE A 35 -0.79 4.27 -13.12
C PHE A 35 -0.40 4.80 -11.73
N ASP A 36 -0.06 6.09 -11.65
CA ASP A 36 0.33 6.73 -10.38
C ASP A 36 -0.78 6.65 -9.32
N GLU A 37 -2.04 6.81 -9.72
CA GLU A 37 -3.18 6.68 -8.83
C GLU A 37 -3.37 5.22 -8.37
N ALA A 38 -3.17 4.24 -9.26
CA ALA A 38 -3.19 2.83 -8.90
C ALA A 38 -2.11 2.49 -7.86
N VAL A 39 -0.87 2.96 -8.05
CA VAL A 39 0.22 2.77 -7.06
C VAL A 39 -0.13 3.40 -5.72
N LYS A 40 -0.65 4.65 -5.72
CA LYS A 40 -1.08 5.32 -4.49
C LYS A 40 -2.14 4.51 -3.74
N GLN A 41 -3.14 4.00 -4.45
CA GLN A 41 -4.20 3.19 -3.84
C GLN A 41 -3.67 1.88 -3.28
N LEU A 42 -2.85 1.15 -4.03
CA LEU A 42 -2.22 -0.09 -3.59
C LEU A 42 -1.39 0.11 -2.31
N LEU A 43 -0.60 1.18 -2.25
CA LEU A 43 0.19 1.53 -1.07
C LEU A 43 -0.71 1.85 0.15
N LEU A 44 -1.78 2.62 -0.06
CA LEU A 44 -2.73 2.95 1.01
C LEU A 44 -3.45 1.71 1.54
N GLU A 45 -3.82 0.77 0.67
CA GLU A 45 -4.41 -0.51 1.04
C GLU A 45 -3.44 -1.35 1.90
N ASP A 46 -2.15 -1.43 1.54
CA ASP A 46 -1.14 -2.13 2.34
C ASP A 46 -0.95 -1.48 3.71
N ILE A 47 -0.85 -0.15 3.77
CA ILE A 47 -0.73 0.59 5.04
C ILE A 47 -1.94 0.32 5.94
N LYS A 48 -3.17 0.31 5.40
CA LYS A 48 -4.38 -0.03 6.16
C LYS A 48 -4.28 -1.45 6.73
N LYS A 49 -3.91 -2.44 5.92
CA LYS A 49 -3.72 -3.84 6.36
C LYS A 49 -2.68 -3.95 7.47
N ARG A 50 -1.55 -3.25 7.36
CA ARG A 50 -0.51 -3.22 8.41
C ARG A 50 -1.00 -2.59 9.71
N ARG A 51 -1.72 -1.46 9.64
CA ARG A 51 -2.31 -0.80 10.82
C ARG A 51 -3.31 -1.70 11.53
N GLU A 52 -4.16 -2.42 10.79
CA GLU A 52 -5.12 -3.37 11.37
C GLU A 52 -4.43 -4.55 12.05
N LYS A 53 -3.39 -5.13 11.43
CA LYS A 53 -2.57 -6.19 12.04
C LYS A 53 -1.92 -5.71 13.34
N ALA A 54 -1.36 -4.49 13.34
CA ALA A 54 -0.75 -3.91 14.54
C ALA A 54 -1.76 -3.76 15.68
N LYS A 55 -2.97 -3.24 15.39
CA LYS A 55 -4.06 -3.12 16.39
C LYS A 55 -4.44 -4.48 16.99
N LYS A 56 -4.57 -5.52 16.15
CA LYS A 56 -4.85 -6.89 16.63
C LYS A 56 -3.73 -7.42 17.53
N GLY A 57 -2.47 -7.18 17.19
CA GLY A 57 -1.32 -7.57 18.01
C GLY A 57 -1.26 -6.85 19.36
N VAL A 58 -1.58 -5.55 19.38
CA VAL A 58 -1.67 -4.75 20.61
C VAL A 58 -2.81 -5.22 21.49
N LEU A 59 -4.00 -5.46 20.93
CA LEU A 59 -5.14 -5.99 21.68
C LEU A 59 -4.85 -7.40 22.23
N ALA A 60 -4.25 -8.29 21.44
CA ALA A 60 -3.86 -9.62 21.91
C ALA A 60 -2.83 -9.56 23.06
N ARG A 61 -1.93 -8.56 23.05
CA ARG A 61 -0.95 -8.32 24.12
C ARG A 61 -1.59 -7.76 25.39
N LEU A 62 -2.60 -6.90 25.26
CA LEU A 62 -3.31 -6.31 26.40
C LEU A 62 -4.32 -7.28 27.04
N PHE A 63 -4.98 -8.12 26.24
CA PHE A 63 -5.97 -9.08 26.72
C PHE A 63 -5.41 -10.47 27.04
N GLY A 64 -4.09 -10.65 26.98
CA GLY A 64 -3.41 -11.81 27.59
C GLY A 64 -3.96 -13.17 27.18
N PHE A 65 -4.20 -13.41 25.89
CA PHE A 65 -4.51 -14.78 25.45
C PHE A 65 -3.27 -15.65 25.67
N PRO A 66 -3.33 -16.68 26.54
CA PRO A 66 -2.18 -17.54 26.77
C PRO A 66 -1.87 -18.23 25.45
N ARG A 67 -0.60 -18.14 25.00
CA ARG A 67 -0.08 -19.00 23.95
C ARG A 67 -0.35 -20.44 24.38
N VAL A 68 -1.36 -21.06 23.79
CA VAL A 68 -1.57 -22.50 23.90
C VAL A 68 -0.41 -23.14 23.16
N ASN A 69 0.63 -23.46 23.92
CA ASN A 69 1.79 -24.19 23.45
C ASN A 69 1.29 -25.61 23.11
N LYS A 70 0.97 -25.87 21.83
CA LYS A 70 0.76 -27.24 21.37
C LYS A 70 2.13 -27.91 21.33
N ARG A 71 2.38 -28.75 22.35
CA ARG A 71 3.41 -29.79 22.32
C ARG A 71 3.14 -30.75 21.16
#